data_AF-A0A6B1AQ67-F1
#
_entry.id   AF-A0A6B1AQ67-F1
#
_cell.length_a   1.000
_cell.length_b   1.000
_cell.length_c   1.000
_cell.angle_alpha   90.00
_cell.angle_beta   90.00
_cell.angle_gamma   90.00
#
_symmetry.space_group_name_H-M   'P 1'
#
loop_
_entity.id
_entity.type
_entity.pdbx_description
1 polymer ?
#
loop_
_entity_poly.entity_id
_entity_poly.type
_entity_poly.pdbx_seq_one_letter_code
_entity_poly.pdbx_strand_id
1 'polypeptide(L)'
;MLALEFRFLAGRYHGNPWGRHVNEGDVDWPPEPWRLLRALIATWHHKVKITGKHDEAALGDLIETLAGATPEFHLPVASHSHTRHYMPQWKAGKTSLVHDAFVAVGRDTPLYIGWPGLELPKEQVQLLDDLLGVMGFFGRAESWVEACRVADLPKPNCWPGDDPIDRETGELHGEVVSVHSPVAANKYAQRREEFCTDKKQAKKLAKTLPDGLLAALSLDTADLQKQGWSAPAAAQQINYIRPLDALRPQRKAQSHSHPLPEPTTARFMLLGKPLPRVEDSLRIGELMRQAVMGAFGKDDAGNCLAPPLFSGHGLPEDNRHQHAFYLPFDSNGDARLDRVVLHVPAGFDEKARRVIEKLSRSKKKLWEPNGGEWRLLLEGMGGREICSELTATSRKWVSATPYLHPWHVKKNFNVADQIRRECEIRGFPEIIDLQPVQTIKAGSRNRRPIDFRRFRSSKRNQSQPDRHGSFWEMTFAEPISEPLALGFACHFGLGLFQPNRR
;
A
#
# COMPACT_ATOMS: atom_id res chain seq x y z
N MET A 1 17.36 -29.29 -20.92
CA MET A 1 16.13 -28.66 -20.39
C MET A 1 16.13 -27.17 -20.74
N LEU A 2 14.99 -26.65 -21.19
CA LEU A 2 14.76 -25.22 -21.39
C LEU A 2 13.80 -24.70 -20.32
N ALA A 3 14.12 -23.58 -19.68
CA ALA A 3 13.24 -22.92 -18.70
C ALA A 3 13.31 -21.41 -18.85
N LEU A 4 12.14 -20.77 -18.82
CA LEU A 4 11.96 -19.34 -18.96
C LEU A 4 11.31 -18.77 -17.71
N GLU A 5 11.76 -17.60 -17.28
CA GLU A 5 11.19 -16.81 -16.22
C GLU A 5 10.58 -15.53 -16.79
N PHE A 6 9.37 -15.19 -16.35
CA PHE A 6 8.65 -13.98 -16.71
C PHE A 6 8.20 -13.22 -15.46
N ARG A 7 8.68 -11.99 -15.31
CA ARG A 7 8.31 -11.09 -14.21
C ARG A 7 7.41 -9.97 -14.71
N PHE A 8 6.15 -9.97 -14.28
CA PHE A 8 5.18 -8.94 -14.66
C PHE A 8 5.35 -7.67 -13.82
N LEU A 9 6.01 -6.67 -14.40
CA LEU A 9 6.43 -5.44 -13.71
C LEU A 9 5.26 -4.60 -13.19
N ALA A 10 4.13 -4.62 -13.90
CA ALA A 10 2.90 -3.95 -13.48
C ALA A 10 2.14 -4.71 -12.38
N GLY A 11 2.50 -5.97 -12.10
CA GLY A 11 1.75 -6.89 -11.23
C GLY A 11 0.44 -7.37 -11.86
N ARG A 12 0.34 -7.33 -13.20
CA ARG A 12 -0.86 -7.71 -13.95
C ARG A 12 -0.48 -8.38 -15.26
N TYR A 13 -1.21 -9.43 -15.60
CA TYR A 13 -1.18 -10.09 -16.90
C TYR A 13 -2.56 -9.97 -17.56
N HIS A 14 -2.59 -9.47 -18.79
CA HIS A 14 -3.78 -9.32 -19.62
C HIS A 14 -3.60 -10.18 -20.86
N GLY A 15 -4.46 -11.18 -21.05
CA GLY A 15 -4.46 -12.03 -22.23
C GLY A 15 -5.86 -12.57 -22.50
N ASN A 16 -6.44 -12.14 -23.62
CA ASN A 16 -7.80 -12.53 -23.98
C ASN A 16 -7.78 -13.89 -24.69
N PRO A 17 -8.45 -14.93 -24.16
CA PRO A 17 -8.49 -16.24 -24.79
C PRO A 17 -9.00 -16.16 -26.22
N TRP A 18 -8.46 -16.99 -27.11
CA TRP A 18 -8.96 -17.06 -28.48
C TRP A 18 -10.46 -17.41 -28.51
N GLY A 19 -11.20 -16.76 -29.41
CA GLY A 19 -12.63 -16.99 -29.59
C GLY A 19 -13.52 -16.33 -28.53
N ARG A 20 -12.95 -15.58 -27.58
CA ARG A 20 -13.70 -14.79 -26.60
C ARG A 20 -13.56 -13.30 -26.83
N HIS A 21 -14.65 -12.57 -26.61
CA HIS A 21 -14.65 -11.12 -26.68
C HIS A 21 -14.04 -10.51 -25.43
N VAL A 22 -13.32 -9.39 -25.56
CA VAL A 22 -12.62 -8.72 -24.44
C VAL A 22 -13.53 -8.37 -23.25
N ASN A 23 -14.82 -8.14 -23.51
CA ASN A 23 -15.83 -7.81 -22.50
C ASN A 23 -16.44 -9.02 -21.78
N GLU A 24 -16.07 -10.25 -22.12
CA GLU A 24 -16.53 -11.46 -21.41
C GLU A 24 -15.83 -11.63 -20.05
N GLY A 25 -14.69 -10.95 -19.87
CA GLY A 25 -13.96 -10.94 -18.61
C GLY A 25 -13.02 -12.13 -18.40
N ASP A 26 -12.87 -13.02 -19.38
CA ASP A 26 -11.93 -14.14 -19.29
C ASP A 26 -10.48 -13.72 -19.56
N VAL A 27 -9.56 -14.44 -18.93
CA VAL A 27 -8.12 -14.29 -19.11
C VAL A 27 -7.49 -15.67 -19.26
N ASP A 28 -6.58 -15.84 -20.23
CA ASP A 28 -5.89 -17.10 -20.46
C ASP A 28 -4.82 -17.38 -19.38
N TRP A 29 -5.15 -18.23 -18.40
CA TRP A 29 -4.23 -18.61 -17.33
C TRP A 29 -4.22 -20.14 -17.15
N PRO A 30 -3.11 -20.87 -17.35
CA PRO A 30 -1.79 -20.38 -17.76
C PRO A 30 -1.83 -19.61 -19.08
N PRO A 31 -0.89 -18.68 -19.33
CA PRO A 31 -0.79 -18.01 -20.63
C PRO A 31 -0.67 -19.03 -21.77
N GLU A 32 -1.39 -18.80 -22.86
CA GLU A 32 -1.40 -19.70 -24.00
C GLU A 32 0.01 -19.84 -24.62
N PRO A 33 0.56 -21.07 -24.80
CA PRO A 33 1.80 -21.27 -25.55
C PRO A 33 1.75 -20.68 -26.97
N TRP A 34 0.56 -20.66 -27.58
CA TRP A 34 0.30 -19.96 -28.84
C TRP A 34 0.64 -18.47 -28.76
N ARG A 35 0.26 -17.81 -27.66
CA ARG A 35 0.56 -16.39 -27.43
C ARG A 35 2.04 -16.15 -27.20
N LEU A 36 2.73 -17.06 -26.50
CA LEU A 36 4.17 -16.94 -26.25
C LEU A 36 4.95 -16.93 -27.57
N LEU A 37 4.69 -17.89 -28.47
CA LEU A 37 5.41 -17.93 -29.75
C LEU A 37 5.12 -16.69 -30.61
N ARG A 38 3.88 -16.22 -30.62
CA ARG A 38 3.52 -14.96 -31.30
C ARG A 38 4.20 -13.74 -30.69
N ALA A 39 4.38 -13.70 -29.37
CA ALA A 39 5.09 -12.63 -28.69
C ALA A 39 6.59 -12.61 -29.06
N LEU A 40 7.22 -13.78 -29.19
CA LEU A 40 8.59 -13.90 -29.70
C LEU A 40 8.71 -13.40 -31.14
N ILE A 41 7.80 -13.82 -32.02
CA ILE A 41 7.75 -13.37 -33.43
C ILE A 41 7.55 -11.84 -33.53
N ALA A 42 6.63 -11.28 -32.73
CA ALA A 42 6.43 -9.83 -32.69
C ALA A 42 7.70 -9.10 -32.21
N THR A 43 8.34 -9.61 -31.16
CA THR A 43 9.58 -9.05 -30.62
C THR A 43 10.71 -9.09 -31.65
N TRP A 44 10.80 -10.18 -32.42
CA TRP A 44 11.72 -10.28 -33.55
C TRP A 44 11.53 -9.15 -34.55
N HIS A 45 10.32 -9.00 -35.11
CA HIS A 45 10.05 -8.02 -36.17
C HIS A 45 10.27 -6.58 -35.70
N HIS A 46 9.94 -6.28 -34.44
CA HIS A 46 10.03 -4.91 -33.91
C HIS A 46 11.41 -4.54 -33.38
N LYS A 47 12.19 -5.49 -32.85
CA LYS A 47 13.37 -5.16 -32.03
C LYS A 47 14.65 -5.90 -32.41
N VAL A 48 14.56 -7.16 -32.87
CA VAL A 48 15.76 -7.97 -33.13
C VAL A 48 16.15 -7.96 -34.61
N LYS A 49 15.20 -8.01 -35.55
CA LYS A 49 15.47 -8.04 -37.00
C LYS A 49 16.36 -6.89 -37.48
N ILE A 50 16.16 -5.69 -36.93
CA ILE A 50 16.94 -4.49 -37.29
C ILE A 50 18.42 -4.57 -36.88
N THR A 51 18.77 -5.44 -35.93
CA THR A 51 20.16 -5.62 -35.50
C THR A 51 21.00 -6.38 -36.52
N GLY A 52 20.38 -7.17 -37.41
CA GLY A 52 21.07 -8.02 -38.38
C GLY A 52 21.91 -9.16 -37.77
N LYS A 53 21.84 -9.37 -36.44
CA LYS A 53 22.65 -10.39 -35.73
C LYS A 53 22.22 -11.82 -36.04
N HIS A 54 20.96 -12.01 -36.36
CA HIS A 54 20.32 -13.29 -36.63
C HIS A 54 19.52 -13.19 -37.92
N ASP A 55 19.27 -14.31 -38.59
CA ASP A 55 18.40 -14.36 -39.78
C ASP A 55 16.99 -14.89 -39.45
N GLU A 56 16.09 -14.76 -40.42
CA GLU A 56 14.69 -15.20 -40.27
C GLU A 56 14.55 -16.73 -40.29
N ALA A 57 15.52 -17.44 -40.84
CA ALA A 57 15.56 -18.91 -40.81
C ALA A 57 15.80 -19.42 -39.38
N ALA A 58 16.74 -18.82 -38.65
CA ALA A 58 17.00 -19.13 -37.24
C ALA A 58 15.77 -18.89 -36.35
N LEU A 59 14.98 -17.84 -36.64
CA LEU A 59 13.68 -17.64 -35.98
C LEU A 59 12.71 -18.76 -36.31
N GLY A 60 12.60 -19.14 -37.58
CA GLY A 60 11.77 -20.27 -38.02
C GLY A 60 12.11 -21.54 -37.25
N ASP A 61 13.39 -21.91 -37.22
CA ASP A 61 13.88 -23.11 -36.53
C ASP A 61 13.61 -23.07 -35.02
N LEU A 62 13.80 -21.92 -34.37
CA LEU A 62 13.46 -21.74 -32.95
C LEU A 62 11.96 -21.93 -32.70
N ILE A 63 11.11 -21.30 -33.52
CA ILE A 63 9.65 -21.38 -33.38
C ILE A 63 9.15 -22.81 -33.61
N GLU A 64 9.67 -23.51 -34.62
CA GLU A 64 9.34 -24.91 -34.87
C GLU A 64 9.80 -25.84 -33.74
N THR A 65 11.00 -25.60 -33.19
CA THR A 65 11.54 -26.35 -32.06
C THR A 65 10.67 -26.17 -30.81
N LEU A 66 10.28 -24.94 -30.48
CA LEU A 66 9.38 -24.67 -29.34
C LEU A 66 7.95 -25.19 -29.57
N ALA A 67 7.43 -25.12 -30.80
CA ALA A 67 6.12 -25.65 -31.14
C ALA A 67 6.04 -27.18 -31.11
N GLY A 68 7.19 -27.85 -31.27
CA GLY A 68 7.31 -29.31 -31.22
C GLY A 68 7.15 -29.91 -29.82
N ALA A 69 7.21 -29.10 -28.77
CA ALA A 69 7.14 -29.57 -27.39
C ALA A 69 6.14 -28.77 -26.55
N THR A 70 5.35 -29.46 -25.73
CA THR A 70 4.37 -28.83 -24.84
C THR A 70 5.05 -28.39 -23.54
N PRO A 71 4.93 -27.11 -23.13
CA PRO A 71 5.52 -26.65 -21.89
C PRO A 71 4.76 -27.10 -20.64
N GLU A 72 5.43 -27.01 -19.51
CA GLU A 72 4.86 -27.05 -18.16
C GLU A 72 5.04 -25.68 -17.50
N PHE A 73 4.20 -25.37 -16.51
CA PHE A 73 4.18 -24.07 -15.85
C PHE A 73 4.42 -24.19 -14.35
N HIS A 74 5.13 -23.21 -13.80
CA HIS A 74 5.02 -22.84 -12.40
C HIS A 74 4.32 -21.48 -12.31
N LEU A 75 3.04 -21.53 -12.00
CA LEU A 75 2.17 -20.36 -11.85
C LEU A 75 2.43 -19.69 -10.50
N PRO A 76 2.68 -18.37 -10.48
CA PRO A 76 2.73 -17.63 -9.22
C PRO A 76 1.34 -17.59 -8.60
N VAL A 77 1.30 -17.30 -7.30
CA VAL A 77 0.05 -16.93 -6.63
C VAL A 77 -0.57 -15.76 -7.38
N ALA A 78 -1.82 -15.93 -7.81
CA ALA A 78 -2.50 -14.95 -8.63
C ALA A 78 -3.99 -14.87 -8.30
N SER A 79 -4.63 -13.79 -8.73
CA SER A 79 -6.07 -13.61 -8.61
C SER A 79 -6.67 -13.05 -9.88
N HIS A 80 -7.80 -13.61 -10.32
CA HIS A 80 -8.58 -13.02 -11.40
C HIS A 80 -9.23 -11.70 -10.94
N SER A 81 -9.16 -10.68 -11.77
CA SER A 81 -9.74 -9.36 -11.51
C SER A 81 -10.11 -8.64 -12.80
N HIS A 82 -10.85 -7.55 -12.68
CA HIS A 82 -11.15 -6.66 -13.80
C HIS A 82 -11.39 -5.24 -13.31
N THR A 83 -11.10 -4.25 -14.15
CA THR A 83 -11.63 -2.90 -14.00
C THR A 83 -12.90 -2.73 -14.82
N ARG A 84 -13.76 -1.80 -14.39
CA ARG A 84 -15.04 -1.48 -15.04
C ARG A 84 -14.99 -0.04 -15.51
N HIS A 85 -15.13 0.17 -16.81
CA HIS A 85 -15.08 1.48 -17.44
C HIS A 85 -16.42 1.77 -18.10
N TYR A 86 -17.02 2.93 -17.79
CA TYR A 86 -18.26 3.39 -18.43
C TYR A 86 -17.89 4.34 -19.58
N MET A 87 -17.68 3.78 -20.77
CA MET A 87 -17.20 4.52 -21.94
C MET A 87 -18.35 5.33 -22.55
N PRO A 88 -18.16 6.64 -22.83
CA PRO A 88 -19.20 7.46 -23.43
C PRO A 88 -19.56 6.95 -24.83
N GLN A 89 -20.85 6.95 -25.14
CA GLN A 89 -21.35 6.68 -26.50
C GLN A 89 -21.58 7.98 -27.27
N TRP A 90 -21.84 7.85 -28.58
CA TRP A 90 -22.16 8.97 -29.46
C TRP A 90 -23.34 9.82 -28.95
N LYS A 91 -24.30 9.21 -28.24
CA LYS A 91 -25.44 9.91 -27.64
C LYS A 91 -25.08 10.38 -26.23
N ALA A 92 -25.17 11.68 -25.99
CA ALA A 92 -24.94 12.29 -24.69
C ALA A 92 -25.75 11.61 -23.58
N GLY A 93 -25.09 11.35 -22.44
CA GLY A 93 -25.69 10.67 -21.28
C GLY A 93 -25.79 9.15 -21.40
N LYS A 94 -25.41 8.53 -22.52
CA LYS A 94 -25.30 7.07 -22.64
C LYS A 94 -23.86 6.59 -22.52
N THR A 95 -23.65 5.51 -21.78
CA THR A 95 -22.36 4.85 -21.63
C THR A 95 -22.48 3.35 -21.90
N SER A 96 -21.45 2.75 -22.48
CA SER A 96 -21.24 1.29 -22.51
C SER A 96 -20.35 0.88 -21.35
N LEU A 97 -20.72 -0.19 -20.64
CA LEU A 97 -19.81 -0.84 -19.71
C LEU A 97 -18.79 -1.67 -20.50
N VAL A 98 -17.51 -1.41 -20.25
CA VAL A 98 -16.36 -2.17 -20.77
C VAL A 98 -15.64 -2.82 -19.60
N HIS A 99 -15.36 -4.11 -19.74
CA HIS A 99 -14.56 -4.87 -18.80
C HIS A 99 -13.12 -4.93 -19.30
N ASP A 100 -12.17 -4.65 -18.42
CA ASP A 100 -10.76 -4.87 -18.68
C ASP A 100 -10.25 -5.88 -17.66
N ALA A 101 -10.29 -7.16 -18.05
CA ALA A 101 -9.95 -8.28 -17.18
C ALA A 101 -8.46 -8.63 -17.24
N PHE A 102 -7.93 -9.04 -16.10
CA PHE A 102 -6.53 -9.40 -15.92
C PHE A 102 -6.33 -10.39 -14.78
N VAL A 103 -5.19 -11.08 -14.80
CA VAL A 103 -4.66 -11.83 -13.69
C VAL A 103 -3.74 -10.92 -12.90
N ALA A 104 -4.07 -10.63 -11.64
CA ALA A 104 -3.20 -9.91 -10.74
C ALA A 104 -2.17 -10.86 -10.14
N VAL A 105 -0.90 -10.51 -10.26
CA VAL A 105 0.25 -11.31 -9.80
C VAL A 105 1.18 -10.44 -8.96
N GLY A 106 1.96 -11.06 -8.06
CA GLY A 106 3.01 -10.35 -7.34
C GLY A 106 4.13 -9.91 -8.30
N ARG A 107 4.61 -8.67 -8.14
CA ARG A 107 5.70 -8.12 -8.98
C ARG A 107 7.02 -8.85 -8.79
N ASP A 108 7.22 -9.45 -7.62
CA ASP A 108 8.44 -10.19 -7.26
C ASP A 108 8.21 -11.72 -7.28
N THR A 109 7.07 -12.17 -7.81
CA THR A 109 6.74 -13.60 -7.94
C THR A 109 6.60 -13.95 -9.42
N PRO A 110 7.67 -14.46 -10.05
CA PRO A 110 7.68 -14.72 -11.48
C PRO A 110 6.80 -15.92 -11.87
N LEU A 111 6.39 -15.91 -13.13
CA LEU A 111 5.86 -17.06 -13.85
C LEU A 111 7.02 -17.82 -14.48
N TYR A 112 7.02 -19.14 -14.36
CA TYR A 112 7.96 -19.98 -15.09
C TYR A 112 7.28 -20.85 -16.13
N ILE A 113 7.94 -21.00 -17.27
CA ILE A 113 7.53 -21.85 -18.39
C ILE A 113 8.71 -22.78 -18.72
N GLY A 114 8.50 -24.08 -18.62
CA GLY A 114 9.57 -25.07 -18.75
C GLY A 114 9.28 -26.14 -19.80
N TRP A 115 10.33 -26.62 -20.45
CA TRP A 115 10.33 -27.80 -21.31
C TRP A 115 11.40 -28.78 -20.79
N PRO A 116 11.01 -29.72 -19.91
CA PRO A 116 11.95 -30.64 -19.25
C PRO A 116 12.86 -31.39 -20.23
N GLY A 117 12.29 -31.88 -21.33
CA GLY A 117 13.00 -32.69 -22.34
C GLY A 117 13.58 -31.92 -23.54
N LEU A 118 13.50 -30.58 -23.56
CA LEU A 118 13.95 -29.79 -24.71
C LEU A 118 15.36 -29.24 -24.48
N GLU A 119 16.21 -29.36 -25.49
CA GLU A 119 17.52 -28.73 -25.57
C GLU A 119 17.62 -27.95 -26.87
N LEU A 120 18.06 -26.70 -26.77
CA LEU A 120 18.20 -25.82 -27.92
C LEU A 120 19.65 -25.80 -28.42
N PRO A 121 19.89 -25.83 -29.74
CA PRO A 121 21.18 -25.53 -30.33
C PRO A 121 21.70 -24.15 -29.90
N LYS A 122 23.02 -23.98 -29.88
CA LYS A 122 23.67 -22.74 -29.41
C LYS A 122 23.16 -21.47 -30.10
N GLU A 123 22.90 -21.54 -31.41
CA GLU A 123 22.37 -20.41 -32.19
C GLU A 123 20.95 -20.03 -31.74
N GLN A 124 20.08 -21.03 -31.54
CA GLN A 124 18.72 -20.83 -31.04
C GLN A 124 18.71 -20.29 -29.59
N VAL A 125 19.64 -20.76 -28.75
CA VAL A 125 19.83 -20.22 -27.39
C VAL A 125 20.15 -18.73 -27.43
N GLN A 126 21.10 -18.33 -28.29
CA GLN A 126 21.52 -16.94 -28.39
C GLN A 126 20.40 -16.05 -28.93
N LEU A 127 19.65 -16.53 -29.94
CA LEU A 127 18.47 -15.83 -30.45
C LEU A 127 17.39 -15.68 -29.39
N LEU A 128 17.09 -16.75 -28.65
CA LEU A 128 16.08 -16.74 -27.60
C LEU A 128 16.45 -15.77 -26.47
N ASP A 129 17.71 -15.77 -26.03
CA ASP A 129 18.20 -14.84 -25.00
C ASP A 129 18.08 -13.38 -25.46
N ASP A 130 18.43 -13.07 -26.72
CA ASP A 130 18.27 -11.72 -27.28
C ASP A 130 16.79 -11.29 -27.40
N LEU A 131 15.90 -12.22 -27.78
CA LEU A 131 14.45 -11.96 -27.86
C LEU A 131 13.86 -11.67 -26.48
N LEU A 132 14.16 -12.51 -25.48
CA LEU A 132 13.65 -12.37 -24.12
C LEU A 132 14.17 -11.07 -23.48
N GLY A 133 15.46 -10.76 -23.66
CA GLY A 133 16.10 -9.57 -23.11
C GLY A 133 15.53 -8.24 -23.60
N VAL A 134 14.80 -8.24 -24.74
CA VAL A 134 14.15 -7.03 -25.28
C VAL A 134 12.63 -7.13 -25.33
N MET A 135 12.01 -8.20 -24.84
CA MET A 135 10.55 -8.35 -24.80
C MET A 135 9.95 -7.30 -23.86
N GLY A 136 9.05 -6.45 -24.36
CA GLY A 136 8.48 -5.34 -23.57
C GLY A 136 7.18 -5.68 -22.83
N PHE A 137 6.39 -6.60 -23.39
CA PHE A 137 5.15 -7.08 -22.79
C PHE A 137 4.87 -8.51 -23.25
N PHE A 138 4.15 -9.27 -22.43
CA PHE A 138 3.63 -10.59 -22.79
C PHE A 138 2.14 -10.63 -22.48
N GLY A 139 1.30 -10.78 -23.50
CA GLY A 139 -0.14 -10.51 -23.38
C GLY A 139 -0.56 -9.31 -24.22
N ARG A 140 -1.30 -8.39 -23.61
CA ARG A 140 -1.55 -7.04 -24.11
C ARG A 140 -0.49 -6.06 -23.61
N ALA A 141 -0.44 -4.86 -24.20
CA ALA A 141 0.55 -3.82 -23.93
C ALA A 141 0.60 -3.35 -22.46
N GLU A 142 -0.44 -3.61 -21.67
CA GLU A 142 -0.51 -3.34 -20.24
C GLU A 142 0.27 -4.35 -19.37
N SER A 143 0.71 -5.47 -19.96
CA SER A 143 1.37 -6.59 -19.25
C SER A 143 2.88 -6.52 -19.40
N TRP A 144 3.48 -5.46 -18.87
CA TRP A 144 4.92 -5.22 -18.96
C TRP A 144 5.69 -6.35 -18.30
N VAL A 145 6.74 -6.81 -18.98
CA VAL A 145 7.46 -8.01 -18.57
C VAL A 145 8.96 -7.81 -18.68
N GLU A 146 9.68 -8.40 -17.73
CA GLU A 146 11.07 -8.81 -17.92
C GLU A 146 11.09 -10.31 -18.09
N ALA A 147 11.82 -10.79 -19.09
CA ALA A 147 11.90 -12.21 -19.38
C ALA A 147 13.36 -12.64 -19.56
N CYS A 148 13.69 -13.83 -19.06
CA CYS A 148 15.01 -14.42 -19.23
C CYS A 148 14.92 -15.95 -19.23
N ARG A 149 15.98 -16.59 -19.70
CA ARG A 149 16.17 -18.03 -19.54
C ARG A 149 16.84 -18.30 -18.20
N VAL A 150 16.38 -19.33 -17.49
CA VAL A 150 16.90 -19.74 -16.19
C VAL A 150 17.40 -21.18 -16.23
N ALA A 151 18.35 -21.52 -15.37
CA ALA A 151 18.87 -22.88 -15.25
C ALA A 151 17.94 -23.75 -14.39
N ASP A 152 17.43 -23.19 -13.29
CA ASP A 152 16.63 -23.91 -12.31
C ASP A 152 15.14 -23.59 -12.49
N LEU A 153 14.36 -24.62 -12.82
CA LEU A 153 12.91 -24.53 -12.88
C LEU A 153 12.33 -24.97 -11.52
N PRO A 154 11.49 -24.16 -10.86
CA PRO A 154 10.71 -24.63 -9.72
C PRO A 154 9.84 -25.82 -10.10
N LYS A 155 9.46 -26.65 -9.13
CA LYS A 155 8.55 -27.78 -9.39
C LYS A 155 7.29 -27.26 -10.11
N PRO A 156 6.94 -27.80 -11.29
CA PRO A 156 5.76 -27.37 -12.02
C PRO A 156 4.51 -27.60 -11.17
N ASN A 157 3.61 -26.63 -11.19
CA ASN A 157 2.32 -26.72 -10.51
C ASN A 157 1.14 -26.71 -11.51
N CYS A 158 1.41 -26.55 -12.80
CA CYS A 158 0.42 -26.67 -13.86
C CYS A 158 1.05 -27.36 -15.08
N TRP A 159 0.46 -28.46 -15.54
CA TRP A 159 1.05 -29.33 -16.56
C TRP A 159 -0.03 -29.91 -17.49
N PRO A 160 0.34 -30.39 -18.70
CA PRO A 160 -0.62 -31.01 -19.62
C PRO A 160 -1.29 -32.24 -19.02
N GLY A 161 -2.62 -32.35 -19.11
CA GLY A 161 -3.35 -33.51 -18.60
C GLY A 161 -4.87 -33.36 -18.68
N ASP A 162 -5.56 -34.50 -18.69
CA ASP A 162 -7.02 -34.60 -18.83
C ASP A 162 -7.73 -35.11 -17.55
N ASP A 163 -7.01 -35.80 -16.67
CA ASP A 163 -7.57 -36.38 -15.44
C ASP A 163 -7.08 -35.58 -14.23
N PRO A 164 -7.96 -34.81 -13.57
CA PRO A 164 -7.58 -34.03 -12.39
C PRO A 164 -7.56 -34.87 -11.11
N ILE A 165 -7.94 -36.15 -11.17
CA ILE A 165 -8.04 -37.03 -9.99
C ILE A 165 -6.88 -38.01 -9.97
N ASP A 166 -6.22 -38.06 -8.82
CA ASP A 166 -5.32 -39.16 -8.49
C ASP A 166 -6.14 -40.43 -8.22
N ARG A 167 -6.00 -41.44 -9.08
CA ARG A 167 -6.77 -42.68 -8.94
C ARG A 167 -6.31 -43.57 -7.80
N GLU A 168 -5.09 -43.38 -7.30
CA GLU A 168 -4.55 -44.16 -6.18
C GLU A 168 -4.94 -43.54 -4.84
N THR A 169 -4.88 -42.20 -4.73
CA THR A 169 -5.15 -41.49 -3.47
C THR A 169 -6.59 -40.95 -3.37
N GLY A 170 -7.27 -40.78 -4.50
CA GLY A 170 -8.58 -40.12 -4.59
C GLY A 170 -8.52 -38.59 -4.45
N GLU A 171 -7.32 -38.00 -4.36
CA GLU A 171 -7.13 -36.56 -4.22
C GLU A 171 -7.25 -35.83 -5.57
N LEU A 172 -7.76 -34.58 -5.52
CA LEU A 172 -7.86 -33.72 -6.69
C LEU A 172 -6.55 -32.94 -6.88
N HIS A 173 -5.84 -33.16 -7.99
CA HIS A 173 -4.61 -32.43 -8.34
C HIS A 173 -4.89 -30.99 -8.79
N GLY A 174 -6.09 -30.70 -9.31
CA GLY A 174 -6.44 -29.38 -9.82
C GLY A 174 -7.76 -29.34 -10.57
N GLU A 175 -7.95 -28.29 -11.38
CA GLU A 175 -9.01 -28.18 -12.39
C GLU A 175 -8.43 -28.36 -13.80
N VAL A 176 -9.23 -28.91 -14.72
CA VAL A 176 -8.86 -29.01 -16.14
C VAL A 176 -9.19 -27.69 -16.84
N VAL A 177 -8.20 -27.10 -17.49
CA VAL A 177 -8.37 -25.90 -18.33
C VAL A 177 -7.82 -26.14 -19.73
N SER A 178 -8.55 -25.70 -20.75
CA SER A 178 -8.11 -25.82 -22.15
C SER A 178 -7.45 -24.53 -22.63
N VAL A 179 -6.25 -24.62 -23.18
CA VAL A 179 -5.48 -23.48 -23.71
C VAL A 179 -5.05 -23.73 -25.15
N HIS A 180 -4.89 -22.67 -25.94
CA HIS A 180 -4.34 -22.79 -27.29
C HIS A 180 -2.83 -22.96 -27.27
N SER A 181 -2.36 -23.97 -27.99
CA SER A 181 -0.95 -24.27 -28.22
C SER A 181 -0.70 -24.36 -29.73
N PRO A 182 0.49 -23.99 -30.24
CA PRO A 182 0.84 -24.30 -31.61
C PRO A 182 0.82 -25.81 -31.87
N VAL A 183 0.56 -26.21 -33.10
CA VAL A 183 0.91 -27.57 -33.56
C VAL A 183 2.38 -27.63 -33.97
N ALA A 184 2.97 -28.82 -33.89
CA ALA A 184 4.27 -29.08 -34.48
C ALA A 184 4.25 -28.87 -36.01
N ALA A 185 5.40 -28.51 -36.59
CA ALA A 185 5.52 -28.16 -38.01
C ALA A 185 5.03 -29.26 -38.96
N ASN A 186 5.34 -30.53 -38.67
CA ASN A 186 4.87 -31.69 -39.44
C ASN A 186 3.33 -31.82 -39.43
N LYS A 187 2.70 -31.59 -38.27
CA LYS A 187 1.24 -31.64 -38.11
C LYS A 187 0.56 -30.45 -38.80
N TYR A 188 1.21 -29.28 -38.83
CA TYR A 188 0.74 -28.15 -39.64
C TYR A 188 0.78 -28.48 -41.13
N ALA A 189 1.89 -29.02 -41.63
CA ALA A 189 2.05 -29.41 -43.03
C ALA A 189 0.97 -30.43 -43.45
N GLN A 190 0.72 -31.46 -42.62
CA GLN A 190 -0.35 -32.44 -42.85
C GLN A 190 -1.73 -31.78 -42.94
N ARG A 191 -2.09 -30.92 -41.98
CA ARG A 191 -3.37 -30.19 -42.02
C ARG A 191 -3.49 -29.32 -43.26
N ARG A 192 -2.40 -28.67 -43.66
CA ARG A 192 -2.38 -27.84 -44.87
C ARG A 192 -2.66 -28.68 -46.11
N GLU A 193 -2.04 -29.85 -46.25
CA GLU A 193 -2.28 -30.77 -47.36
C GLU A 193 -3.76 -31.17 -47.46
N GLU A 194 -4.41 -31.47 -46.34
CA GLU A 194 -5.84 -31.81 -46.28
C GLU A 194 -6.72 -30.69 -46.87
N PHE A 195 -6.45 -29.42 -46.51
CA PHE A 195 -7.17 -28.25 -47.04
C PHE A 195 -6.80 -27.89 -48.48
N CYS A 196 -5.62 -28.34 -48.96
CA CYS A 196 -5.13 -28.06 -50.30
C CYS A 196 -5.49 -29.11 -51.35
N THR A 197 -6.22 -30.17 -50.96
CA THR A 197 -6.72 -31.21 -51.88
C THR A 197 -7.60 -30.63 -53.00
N ASP A 198 -8.51 -29.70 -52.69
CA ASP A 198 -9.27 -28.92 -53.67
C ASP A 198 -8.51 -27.63 -54.05
N LYS A 199 -8.09 -27.52 -55.32
CA LYS A 199 -7.40 -26.35 -55.86
C LYS A 199 -8.17 -25.03 -55.68
N LYS A 200 -9.51 -25.08 -55.72
CA LYS A 200 -10.36 -23.88 -55.54
C LYS A 200 -10.35 -23.43 -54.08
N GLN A 201 -10.43 -24.37 -53.15
CA GLN A 201 -10.31 -24.10 -51.72
C GLN A 201 -8.90 -23.63 -51.35
N ALA A 202 -7.85 -24.28 -51.88
CA ALA A 202 -6.46 -23.88 -51.69
C ALA A 202 -6.23 -22.41 -52.12
N LYS A 203 -6.72 -22.02 -53.31
CA LYS A 203 -6.60 -20.65 -53.81
C LYS A 203 -7.35 -19.64 -52.93
N LYS A 204 -8.50 -20.04 -52.37
CA LYS A 204 -9.29 -19.21 -51.44
C LYS A 204 -8.55 -19.00 -50.11
N LEU A 205 -7.90 -20.04 -49.59
CA LEU A 205 -7.25 -20.04 -48.27
C LEU A 205 -5.78 -19.59 -48.30
N ALA A 206 -5.19 -19.36 -49.47
CA ALA A 206 -3.75 -19.09 -49.63
C ALA A 206 -3.18 -17.99 -48.72
N LYS A 207 -3.97 -16.95 -48.41
CA LYS A 207 -3.55 -15.85 -47.50
C LYS A 207 -3.60 -16.21 -46.01
N THR A 208 -4.37 -17.23 -45.65
CA THR A 208 -4.61 -17.66 -44.26
C THR A 208 -4.09 -19.06 -43.95
N LEU A 209 -3.42 -19.68 -44.94
CA LEU A 209 -2.84 -21.01 -44.85
C LEU A 209 -1.49 -21.03 -45.59
N PRO A 210 -0.50 -20.25 -45.11
CA PRO A 210 0.82 -20.16 -45.74
C PRO A 210 1.61 -21.46 -45.57
N ASP A 211 2.73 -21.60 -46.29
CA ASP A 211 3.47 -22.86 -46.36
C ASP A 211 4.17 -23.23 -45.04
N GLY A 212 4.79 -22.26 -44.37
CA GLY A 212 5.57 -22.47 -43.14
C GLY A 212 4.80 -22.14 -41.86
N LEU A 213 5.17 -22.81 -40.76
CA LEU A 213 4.56 -22.60 -39.44
C LEU A 213 4.80 -21.17 -38.92
N LEU A 214 5.99 -20.61 -39.14
CA LEU A 214 6.32 -19.23 -38.76
C LEU A 214 5.35 -18.22 -39.40
N ALA A 215 5.10 -18.35 -40.70
CA ALA A 215 4.16 -17.49 -41.42
C ALA A 215 2.73 -17.68 -40.91
N ALA A 216 2.34 -18.91 -40.57
CA ALA A 216 1.01 -19.21 -40.04
C ALA A 216 0.77 -18.60 -38.65
N LEU A 217 1.77 -18.64 -37.77
CA LEU A 217 1.74 -17.98 -36.46
C LEU A 217 1.73 -16.45 -36.57
N SER A 218 2.24 -15.90 -37.67
CA SER A 218 2.32 -14.45 -37.93
C SER A 218 1.01 -13.83 -38.46
N LEU A 219 -0.01 -14.65 -38.77
CA LEU A 219 -1.28 -14.16 -39.31
C LEU A 219 -2.08 -13.34 -38.29
N ASP A 220 -2.76 -12.29 -38.77
CA ASP A 220 -3.71 -11.52 -37.97
C ASP A 220 -4.98 -12.34 -37.69
N THR A 221 -5.49 -12.25 -36.47
CA THR A 221 -6.77 -12.82 -36.06
C THR A 221 -7.92 -12.33 -36.96
N ALA A 222 -7.91 -11.06 -37.38
CA ALA A 222 -8.94 -10.48 -38.24
C ALA A 222 -8.97 -11.13 -39.63
N ASP A 223 -7.81 -11.46 -40.20
CA ASP A 223 -7.72 -12.15 -41.50
C ASP A 223 -8.25 -13.57 -41.41
N LEU A 224 -7.93 -14.29 -40.32
CA LEU A 224 -8.45 -15.63 -40.05
C LEU A 224 -9.98 -15.62 -39.91
N GLN A 225 -10.53 -14.69 -39.11
CA GLN A 225 -11.97 -14.56 -38.92
C GLN A 225 -12.70 -14.18 -40.22
N LYS A 226 -12.15 -13.25 -40.99
CA LYS A 226 -12.70 -12.85 -42.29
C LYS A 226 -12.79 -14.02 -43.26
N GLN A 227 -11.85 -14.96 -43.17
CA GLN A 227 -11.82 -16.16 -44.01
C GLN A 227 -12.70 -17.31 -43.46
N GLY A 228 -13.28 -17.14 -42.26
CA GLY A 228 -14.23 -18.07 -41.64
C GLY A 228 -13.59 -19.15 -40.76
N TRP A 229 -12.33 -18.97 -40.33
CA TRP A 229 -11.69 -19.92 -39.42
C TRP A 229 -12.29 -19.80 -38.01
N SER A 230 -12.74 -20.93 -37.45
CA SER A 230 -13.13 -21.03 -36.03
C SER A 230 -11.91 -21.04 -35.11
N ALA A 231 -10.81 -21.67 -35.57
CA ALA A 231 -9.50 -21.65 -34.95
C ALA A 231 -8.40 -21.63 -36.03
N PRO A 232 -7.21 -21.06 -35.74
CA PRO A 232 -6.09 -21.09 -36.68
C PRO A 232 -5.68 -22.53 -36.99
N ALA A 233 -5.36 -22.85 -38.25
CA ALA A 233 -4.90 -24.19 -38.64
C ALA A 233 -3.61 -24.62 -37.91
N ALA A 234 -2.76 -23.64 -37.58
CA ALA A 234 -1.53 -23.82 -36.82
C ALA A 234 -1.75 -23.96 -35.30
N ALA A 235 -2.98 -23.86 -34.79
CA ALA A 235 -3.29 -24.00 -33.37
C ALA A 235 -3.98 -25.34 -33.05
N GLN A 236 -3.85 -25.78 -31.81
CA GLN A 236 -4.59 -26.88 -31.22
C GLN A 236 -4.97 -26.52 -29.78
N GLN A 237 -6.02 -27.13 -29.25
CA GLN A 237 -6.34 -27.04 -27.83
C GLN A 237 -5.63 -28.16 -27.08
N ILE A 238 -5.01 -27.82 -25.96
CA ILE A 238 -4.38 -28.76 -25.03
C ILE A 238 -4.97 -28.49 -23.66
N ASN A 239 -5.31 -29.56 -22.94
CA ASN A 239 -5.79 -29.49 -21.57
C ASN A 239 -4.60 -29.46 -20.60
N TYR A 240 -4.74 -28.63 -19.58
CA TYR A 240 -3.80 -28.52 -18.46
C TYR A 240 -4.53 -28.78 -17.15
N ILE A 241 -3.86 -29.45 -16.23
CA ILE A 241 -4.24 -29.50 -14.82
C ILE A 241 -3.67 -28.24 -14.17
N ARG A 242 -4.54 -27.36 -13.69
CA ARG A 242 -4.21 -26.08 -13.02
C ARG A 242 -4.61 -26.16 -11.54
N PRO A 243 -3.84 -25.61 -10.59
CA PRO A 243 -4.23 -25.61 -9.18
C PRO A 243 -5.59 -24.92 -8.98
N LEU A 244 -6.46 -25.49 -8.14
CA LEU A 244 -7.80 -24.95 -7.86
C LEU A 244 -7.80 -23.51 -7.30
N ASP A 245 -6.70 -23.09 -6.71
CA ASP A 245 -6.50 -21.78 -6.13
C ASP A 245 -5.64 -20.85 -6.99
N ALA A 246 -5.29 -21.25 -8.22
CA ALA A 246 -4.43 -20.49 -9.13
C ALA A 246 -4.95 -19.09 -9.46
N LEU A 247 -6.26 -18.85 -9.33
CA LEU A 247 -6.90 -17.56 -9.56
C LEU A 247 -7.75 -17.08 -8.36
N ARG A 248 -7.64 -17.75 -7.20
CA ARG A 248 -8.43 -17.36 -6.02
C ARG A 248 -7.87 -16.08 -5.41
N PRO A 249 -8.72 -15.07 -5.12
CA PRO A 249 -8.28 -13.85 -4.45
C PRO A 249 -7.60 -14.13 -3.10
N GLN A 250 -6.27 -14.09 -3.07
CA GLN A 250 -5.52 -14.13 -1.81
C GLN A 250 -5.46 -12.72 -1.22
N ARG A 251 -6.21 -12.48 -0.13
CA ARG A 251 -6.04 -11.27 0.69
C ARG A 251 -4.72 -11.37 1.46
N LYS A 252 -3.60 -11.11 0.80
CA LYS A 252 -2.37 -10.77 1.51
C LYS A 252 -2.47 -9.30 1.89
N ALA A 253 -2.67 -9.02 3.18
CA ALA A 253 -2.42 -7.70 3.72
C ALA A 253 -0.93 -7.42 3.50
N GLN A 254 -0.59 -6.71 2.43
CA GLN A 254 0.77 -6.24 2.22
C GLN A 254 1.06 -5.23 3.33
N SER A 255 1.68 -5.73 4.39
CA SER A 255 2.49 -4.91 5.28
C SER A 255 3.61 -4.36 4.41
N HIS A 256 3.45 -3.15 3.88
CA HIS A 256 4.57 -2.40 3.34
C HIS A 256 5.52 -2.11 4.51
N SER A 257 6.42 -3.04 4.80
CA SER A 257 7.52 -2.89 5.75
C SER A 257 8.64 -2.10 5.09
N HIS A 258 8.35 -0.87 4.65
CA HIS A 258 9.40 0.12 4.75
C HIS A 258 9.47 0.48 6.24
N PRO A 259 10.64 0.42 6.89
CA PRO A 259 10.79 0.97 8.23
C PRO A 259 10.59 2.48 8.11
N LEU A 260 9.34 2.91 8.20
CA LEU A 260 9.02 4.28 8.53
C LEU A 260 9.65 4.52 9.91
N PRO A 261 10.35 5.64 10.12
CA PRO A 261 10.84 5.98 11.45
C PRO A 261 9.69 5.88 12.45
N GLU A 262 9.97 5.38 13.66
CA GLU A 262 8.93 5.15 14.65
C GLU A 262 8.12 6.44 14.84
N PRO A 263 6.78 6.38 14.66
CA PRO A 263 5.95 7.58 14.78
C PRO A 263 6.06 8.14 16.19
N THR A 264 6.18 9.46 16.28
CA THR A 264 6.19 10.19 17.56
C THR A 264 4.85 10.86 17.83
N THR A 265 4.02 11.04 16.80
CA THR A 265 2.83 11.88 16.89
C THR A 265 1.63 11.25 16.19
N ALA A 266 0.47 11.34 16.83
CA ALA A 266 -0.84 11.00 16.26
C ALA A 266 -1.82 12.17 16.45
N ARG A 267 -2.52 12.55 15.39
CA ARG A 267 -3.48 13.67 15.40
C ARG A 267 -4.90 13.15 15.22
N PHE A 268 -5.78 13.59 16.13
CA PHE A 268 -7.18 13.22 16.14
C PHE A 268 -8.08 14.44 15.98
N MET A 269 -9.13 14.30 15.17
CA MET A 269 -10.29 15.21 15.14
C MET A 269 -11.33 14.77 16.17
N LEU A 270 -11.89 15.75 16.89
CA LEU A 270 -13.02 15.57 17.79
C LEU A 270 -14.34 15.74 17.03
N LEU A 271 -15.18 14.72 17.09
CA LEU A 271 -16.50 14.71 16.45
C LEU A 271 -17.60 14.65 17.51
N GLY A 272 -18.28 15.77 17.74
CA GLY A 272 -19.43 15.89 18.65
C GLY A 272 -19.97 17.31 18.65
N LYS A 273 -21.21 17.49 19.12
CA LYS A 273 -21.84 18.80 19.27
C LYS A 273 -22.43 18.94 20.69
N PRO A 274 -22.15 20.03 21.42
CA PRO A 274 -21.15 21.06 21.10
C PRO A 274 -19.71 20.53 21.24
N LEU A 275 -18.74 21.15 20.56
CA LEU A 275 -17.32 20.90 20.84
C LEU A 275 -16.94 21.44 22.23
N PRO A 276 -15.94 20.85 22.92
CA PRO A 276 -15.47 21.35 24.20
C PRO A 276 -14.88 22.75 24.06
N ARG A 277 -14.91 23.55 25.12
CA ARG A 277 -14.29 24.87 25.11
C ARG A 277 -12.80 24.78 25.42
N VAL A 278 -12.00 25.75 24.99
CA VAL A 278 -10.56 25.78 25.29
C VAL A 278 -10.26 25.77 26.79
N GLU A 279 -11.16 26.30 27.61
CA GLU A 279 -11.08 26.28 29.08
C GLU A 279 -11.05 24.86 29.67
N ASP A 280 -11.57 23.87 28.93
CA ASP A 280 -11.65 22.46 29.30
C ASP A 280 -10.44 21.64 28.80
N SER A 281 -9.37 22.29 28.31
CA SER A 281 -8.18 21.59 27.77
C SER A 281 -7.63 20.50 28.71
N LEU A 282 -7.47 20.81 30.00
CA LEU A 282 -7.04 19.82 31.00
C LEU A 282 -7.96 18.58 31.01
N ARG A 283 -9.26 18.83 30.95
CA ARG A 283 -10.27 17.77 31.06
C ARG A 283 -10.26 16.86 29.84
N ILE A 284 -10.19 17.44 28.65
CA ILE A 284 -10.14 16.69 27.39
C ILE A 284 -8.82 15.90 27.30
N GLY A 285 -7.70 16.45 27.75
CA GLY A 285 -6.43 15.72 27.83
C GLY A 285 -6.49 14.53 28.80
N GLU A 286 -7.13 14.68 29.96
CA GLU A 286 -7.37 13.58 30.90
C GLU A 286 -8.25 12.47 30.28
N LEU A 287 -9.33 12.86 29.58
CA LEU A 287 -10.21 11.91 28.90
C LEU A 287 -9.49 11.17 27.76
N MET A 288 -8.67 11.88 26.98
CA MET A 288 -7.86 11.27 25.93
C MET A 288 -6.89 10.24 26.52
N ARG A 289 -6.18 10.57 27.61
CA ARG A 289 -5.35 9.57 28.29
C ARG A 289 -6.17 8.37 28.73
N GLN A 290 -7.32 8.57 29.37
CA GLN A 290 -8.18 7.45 29.79
C GLN A 290 -8.60 6.56 28.62
N ALA A 291 -8.97 7.15 27.48
CA ALA A 291 -9.35 6.42 26.27
C ALA A 291 -8.18 5.57 25.74
N VAL A 292 -6.98 6.15 25.68
CA VAL A 292 -5.74 5.48 25.26
C VAL A 292 -5.38 4.34 26.21
N MET A 293 -5.33 4.60 27.53
CA MET A 293 -5.07 3.56 28.55
C MET A 293 -6.07 2.41 28.45
N GLY A 294 -7.36 2.72 28.31
CA GLY A 294 -8.42 1.72 28.14
C GLY A 294 -8.38 1.00 26.80
N ALA A 295 -7.63 1.48 25.81
CA ALA A 295 -7.45 0.80 24.51
C ALA A 295 -6.32 -0.23 24.53
N PHE A 296 -5.32 -0.03 25.38
CA PHE A 296 -4.35 -1.08 25.68
C PHE A 296 -4.97 -2.25 26.46
N GLY A 297 -6.04 -1.97 27.23
CA GLY A 297 -6.74 -2.98 28.00
C GLY A 297 -6.08 -3.26 29.35
N LYS A 298 -6.46 -4.39 29.95
CA LYS A 298 -5.95 -4.85 31.25
C LYS A 298 -5.56 -6.32 31.16
N ASP A 299 -4.63 -6.74 32.00
CA ASP A 299 -4.35 -8.16 32.24
C ASP A 299 -5.42 -8.80 33.14
N ASP A 300 -5.32 -10.11 33.35
CA ASP A 300 -6.25 -10.87 34.20
C ASP A 300 -6.23 -10.43 35.67
N ALA A 301 -5.13 -9.80 36.11
CA ALA A 301 -4.98 -9.20 37.44
C ALA A 301 -5.54 -7.76 37.52
N GLY A 302 -6.05 -7.21 36.41
CA GLY A 302 -6.63 -5.88 36.33
C GLY A 302 -5.64 -4.73 36.15
N ASN A 303 -4.34 -5.01 35.95
CA ASN A 303 -3.31 -4.02 35.67
C ASN A 303 -3.43 -3.51 34.24
N CYS A 304 -3.19 -2.22 34.04
CA CYS A 304 -3.26 -1.62 32.71
C CYS A 304 -2.07 -2.09 31.85
N LEU A 305 -2.36 -2.59 30.64
CA LEU A 305 -1.35 -3.06 29.68
C LEU A 305 -0.65 -1.93 28.91
N ALA A 306 -0.94 -0.66 29.25
CA ALA A 306 -0.35 0.48 28.58
C ALA A 306 1.14 0.61 28.94
N PRO A 307 2.04 0.80 27.96
CA PRO A 307 3.46 0.99 28.22
C PRO A 307 3.75 2.20 29.13
N PRO A 308 4.88 2.20 29.89
CA PRO A 308 5.32 3.34 30.70
C PRO A 308 5.32 4.67 29.95
N LEU A 309 5.72 4.66 28.67
CA LEU A 309 5.75 5.84 27.80
C LEU A 309 4.36 6.45 27.57
N PHE A 310 3.27 5.70 27.67
CA PHE A 310 1.91 6.25 27.56
C PHE A 310 1.29 6.55 28.93
N SER A 311 1.62 5.75 29.95
CA SER A 311 1.04 5.91 31.28
C SER A 311 1.68 7.06 32.07
N GLY A 312 2.98 7.33 31.84
CA GLY A 312 3.79 8.24 32.65
C GLY A 312 4.22 7.65 33.99
N HIS A 313 4.16 6.33 34.16
CA HIS A 313 4.49 5.62 35.41
C HIS A 313 5.55 4.56 35.18
N GLY A 314 6.42 4.33 36.17
CA GLY A 314 7.51 3.34 36.07
C GLY A 314 8.59 3.74 35.07
N LEU A 315 8.75 5.05 34.82
CA LEU A 315 9.80 5.58 33.96
C LEU A 315 11.08 5.82 34.78
N PRO A 316 12.27 5.72 34.16
CA PRO A 316 13.55 6.09 34.78
C PRO A 316 13.56 7.51 35.36
N GLU A 317 14.36 7.76 36.39
CA GLU A 317 14.47 9.08 37.04
C GLU A 317 14.98 10.18 36.10
N ASP A 318 15.74 9.82 35.07
CA ASP A 318 16.27 10.70 34.03
C ASP A 318 15.30 10.88 32.85
N ASN A 319 14.05 10.41 32.95
CA ASN A 319 13.03 10.65 31.94
C ASN A 319 12.66 12.14 31.88
N ARG A 320 13.31 12.87 30.96
CA ARG A 320 13.10 14.31 30.69
C ARG A 320 11.83 14.57 29.87
N HIS A 321 10.68 14.13 30.38
CA HIS A 321 9.38 14.23 29.70
C HIS A 321 9.33 13.54 28.33
N GLN A 322 10.05 12.44 28.16
CA GLN A 322 10.09 11.67 26.90
C GLN A 322 8.85 10.78 26.71
N HIS A 323 7.77 11.03 27.45
CA HIS A 323 6.54 10.23 27.48
C HIS A 323 5.33 11.05 27.03
N ALA A 324 4.19 10.39 26.87
CA ALA A 324 3.02 10.90 26.16
C ALA A 324 2.47 12.23 26.70
N PHE A 325 2.25 13.15 25.76
CA PHE A 325 1.46 14.36 25.90
C PHE A 325 0.14 14.18 25.18
N TYR A 326 -0.94 14.46 25.88
CA TYR A 326 -2.31 14.45 25.38
C TYR A 326 -2.76 15.91 25.30
N LEU A 327 -2.62 16.52 24.11
CA LEU A 327 -2.70 17.96 23.88
C LEU A 327 -3.93 18.32 23.03
N PRO A 328 -5.08 18.64 23.66
CA PRO A 328 -6.18 19.26 22.95
C PRO A 328 -5.79 20.66 22.51
N PHE A 329 -6.21 21.06 21.31
CA PHE A 329 -6.02 22.42 20.84
C PHE A 329 -7.15 22.85 19.91
N ASP A 330 -7.30 24.17 19.82
CA ASP A 330 -8.18 24.87 18.90
C ASP A 330 -7.36 25.18 17.64
N SER A 331 -7.71 24.54 16.52
CA SER A 331 -6.96 24.64 15.26
C SER A 331 -7.45 25.79 14.38
N ASN A 332 -8.65 26.33 14.62
CA ASN A 332 -9.27 27.36 13.80
C ASN A 332 -9.44 28.72 14.53
N GLY A 333 -9.15 28.76 15.84
CA GLY A 333 -9.20 29.95 16.68
C GLY A 333 -10.61 30.34 17.16
N ASP A 334 -11.59 29.44 17.12
CA ASP A 334 -12.99 29.72 17.49
C ASP A 334 -13.31 29.56 19.00
N ALA A 335 -12.30 29.30 19.82
CA ALA A 335 -12.37 28.95 21.24
C ALA A 335 -13.06 27.61 21.54
N ARG A 336 -13.03 26.67 20.59
CA ARG A 336 -13.44 25.27 20.78
C ARG A 336 -12.30 24.33 20.44
N LEU A 337 -12.21 23.25 21.22
CA LEU A 337 -11.24 22.19 20.99
C LEU A 337 -11.79 21.28 19.89
N ASP A 338 -11.17 21.33 18.71
CA ASP A 338 -11.56 20.50 17.58
C ASP A 338 -10.53 19.39 17.27
N ARG A 339 -9.30 19.51 17.78
CA ARG A 339 -8.24 18.50 17.66
C ARG A 339 -7.65 18.08 19.00
N VAL A 340 -7.10 16.86 19.03
CA VAL A 340 -6.22 16.36 20.10
C VAL A 340 -4.99 15.71 19.48
N VAL A 341 -3.82 16.09 19.97
CA VAL A 341 -2.54 15.51 19.60
C VAL A 341 -2.06 14.59 20.71
N LEU A 342 -1.71 13.36 20.33
CA LEU A 342 -0.95 12.43 21.14
C LEU A 342 0.50 12.48 20.68
N HIS A 343 1.38 13.06 21.48
CA HIS A 343 2.80 13.19 21.17
C HIS A 343 3.66 12.43 22.18
N VAL A 344 4.48 11.50 21.72
CA VAL A 344 5.44 10.74 22.53
C VAL A 344 6.84 11.04 21.97
N PRO A 345 7.63 11.90 22.62
CA PRO A 345 8.94 12.29 22.11
C PRO A 345 9.88 11.10 21.84
N ALA A 346 9.82 10.05 22.66
CA ALA A 346 10.59 8.81 22.49
C ALA A 346 10.09 7.90 21.35
N GLY A 347 9.00 8.24 20.67
CA GLY A 347 8.36 7.38 19.67
C GLY A 347 7.48 6.29 20.28
N PHE A 348 6.82 5.53 19.41
CA PHE A 348 6.04 4.35 19.79
C PHE A 348 6.03 3.28 18.70
N ASP A 349 5.97 2.02 19.14
CA ASP A 349 6.07 0.83 18.30
C ASP A 349 4.78 0.49 17.52
N GLU A 350 4.85 -0.54 16.68
CA GLU A 350 3.73 -1.04 15.88
C GLU A 350 2.55 -1.53 16.75
N LYS A 351 2.80 -2.05 17.95
CA LYS A 351 1.75 -2.48 18.87
C LYS A 351 0.95 -1.28 19.36
N ALA A 352 1.63 -0.23 19.81
CA ALA A 352 1.02 1.03 20.20
C ALA A 352 0.31 1.70 19.02
N ARG A 353 0.92 1.71 17.83
CA ARG A 353 0.30 2.21 16.59
C ARG A 353 -1.06 1.57 16.35
N ARG A 354 -1.16 0.23 16.39
CA ARG A 354 -2.44 -0.49 16.21
C ARG A 354 -3.47 -0.12 17.27
N VAL A 355 -3.06 0.12 18.51
CA VAL A 355 -3.96 0.57 19.59
C VAL A 355 -4.48 1.98 19.31
N ILE A 356 -3.61 2.88 18.84
CA ILE A 356 -3.97 4.26 18.47
C ILE A 356 -4.94 4.26 17.28
N GLU A 357 -4.70 3.45 16.23
CA GLU A 357 -5.64 3.29 15.11
C GLU A 357 -7.02 2.77 15.56
N LYS A 358 -7.02 1.83 16.52
CA LYS A 358 -8.26 1.30 17.07
C LYS A 358 -9.09 2.37 17.78
N LEU A 359 -8.49 3.44 18.32
CA LEU A 359 -9.27 4.52 18.96
C LEU A 359 -10.24 5.19 17.99
N SER A 360 -9.89 5.26 16.70
CA SER A 360 -10.75 5.83 15.67
C SER A 360 -11.78 4.83 15.10
N ARG A 361 -11.41 3.54 15.01
CA ARG A 361 -12.28 2.48 14.44
C ARG A 361 -13.28 1.91 15.43
N SER A 362 -12.85 1.75 16.68
CA SER A 362 -13.72 1.36 17.77
C SER A 362 -14.69 2.52 17.99
N LYS A 363 -15.98 2.29 18.23
CA LYS A 363 -16.96 3.33 18.61
C LYS A 363 -16.64 3.99 19.97
N LYS A 364 -15.36 4.05 20.37
CA LYS A 364 -14.83 4.71 21.55
C LYS A 364 -15.03 6.21 21.42
N LYS A 365 -15.39 6.79 22.55
CA LYS A 365 -15.73 8.19 22.68
C LYS A 365 -15.07 8.73 23.94
N LEU A 366 -14.67 9.99 23.90
CA LEU A 366 -14.38 10.73 25.10
C LEU A 366 -15.73 11.02 25.75
N TRP A 367 -15.93 10.47 26.94
CA TRP A 367 -17.18 10.63 27.69
C TRP A 367 -16.94 11.42 28.96
N GLU A 368 -17.75 12.45 29.16
CA GLU A 368 -17.78 13.22 30.38
C GLU A 368 -19.04 12.91 31.21
N PRO A 369 -18.95 12.79 32.55
CA PRO A 369 -20.09 12.49 33.41
C PRO A 369 -21.29 13.43 33.31
N ASN A 370 -21.10 14.65 32.82
CA ASN A 370 -22.15 15.65 32.61
C ASN A 370 -22.85 15.51 31.23
N GLY A 371 -22.57 14.45 30.47
CA GLY A 371 -23.21 14.16 29.18
C GLY A 371 -22.41 14.57 27.94
N GLY A 372 -21.22 15.16 28.08
CA GLY A 372 -20.34 15.45 26.95
C GLY A 372 -19.83 14.18 26.28
N GLU A 373 -20.00 14.06 24.96
CA GLU A 373 -19.59 12.88 24.21
C GLU A 373 -18.95 13.26 22.86
N TRP A 374 -17.68 12.86 22.67
CA TRP A 374 -16.93 13.16 21.44
C TRP A 374 -16.25 11.92 20.87
N ARG A 375 -16.55 11.59 19.61
CA ARG A 375 -15.85 10.55 18.87
C ARG A 375 -14.47 11.02 18.44
N LEU A 376 -13.51 10.11 18.40
CA LEU A 376 -12.17 10.34 17.86
C LEU A 376 -12.11 9.88 16.41
N LEU A 377 -11.61 10.74 15.52
CA LEU A 377 -11.24 10.37 14.16
C LEU A 377 -9.74 10.59 13.99
N LEU A 378 -9.00 9.53 13.65
CA LEU A 378 -7.57 9.65 13.39
C LEU A 378 -7.33 10.29 12.02
N GLU A 379 -6.68 11.46 11.99
CA GLU A 379 -6.33 12.16 10.74
C GLU A 379 -4.99 11.67 10.17
N GLY A 380 -4.03 11.35 11.05
CA GLY A 380 -2.71 10.85 10.65
C GLY A 380 -1.80 10.48 11.82
N MET A 381 -0.77 9.67 11.54
CA MET A 381 0.31 9.31 12.46
C MET A 381 1.66 9.33 11.73
N GLY A 382 2.72 9.73 12.43
CA GLY A 382 4.03 10.01 11.84
C GLY A 382 4.90 10.83 12.78
N GLY A 383 5.76 11.68 12.21
CA GLY A 383 6.60 12.60 12.97
C GLY A 383 5.85 13.88 13.40
N ARG A 384 6.63 14.89 13.78
CA ARG A 384 6.14 16.16 14.33
C ARG A 384 5.40 17.00 13.29
N GLU A 385 5.66 16.77 12.00
CA GLU A 385 5.09 17.48 10.86
C GLU A 385 3.55 17.40 10.78
N ILE A 386 2.94 16.38 11.40
CA ILE A 386 1.49 16.16 11.38
C ILE A 386 0.70 17.25 12.11
N CYS A 387 1.35 17.97 13.03
CA CYS A 387 0.74 19.06 13.78
C CYS A 387 1.55 20.34 13.67
N SER A 388 1.78 20.81 12.44
CA SER A 388 2.50 22.06 12.17
C SER A 388 1.96 23.29 12.93
N GLU A 389 0.69 23.26 13.36
CA GLU A 389 0.07 24.29 14.19
C GLU A 389 0.72 24.38 15.59
N LEU A 390 1.22 23.26 16.11
CA LEU A 390 1.95 23.19 17.40
C LEU A 390 3.45 22.95 17.23
N THR A 391 3.92 22.56 16.05
CA THR A 391 5.32 22.16 15.80
C THR A 391 6.04 22.98 14.73
N ALA A 392 5.40 24.02 14.17
CA ALA A 392 6.06 24.89 13.22
C ALA A 392 7.32 25.50 13.84
N THR A 393 8.42 25.39 13.08
CA THR A 393 9.72 25.95 13.44
C THR A 393 9.60 27.42 13.80
N SER A 394 9.78 27.76 15.07
CA SER A 394 9.62 29.12 15.56
C SER A 394 10.57 29.41 16.72
N ARG A 395 11.05 30.65 16.77
CA ARG A 395 11.74 31.20 17.96
C ARG A 395 10.75 31.77 18.97
N LYS A 396 9.59 32.26 18.53
CA LYS A 396 8.61 32.95 19.37
C LYS A 396 7.41 32.06 19.68
N TRP A 397 7.05 31.99 20.95
CA TRP A 397 6.02 31.10 21.46
C TRP A 397 5.14 31.85 22.46
N VAL A 398 3.82 31.68 22.34
CA VAL A 398 2.83 32.30 23.23
C VAL A 398 1.94 31.24 23.86
N SER A 399 1.57 31.41 25.12
CA SER A 399 0.69 30.46 25.79
C SER A 399 -0.66 30.33 25.07
N ALA A 400 -1.08 29.08 24.84
CA ALA A 400 -2.45 28.71 24.47
C ALA A 400 -3.26 28.25 25.68
N THR A 401 -2.61 27.68 26.70
CA THR A 401 -3.23 27.33 27.99
C THR A 401 -2.34 27.75 29.17
N PRO A 402 -2.91 27.91 30.39
CA PRO A 402 -2.15 28.48 31.50
C PRO A 402 -1.00 27.59 31.93
N TYR A 403 0.18 28.18 32.10
CA TYR A 403 1.32 27.55 32.75
C TYR A 403 1.13 27.58 34.25
N LEU A 404 1.26 26.41 34.89
CA LEU A 404 1.22 26.25 36.34
C LEU A 404 2.59 25.80 36.84
N HIS A 405 3.22 26.57 37.71
CA HIS A 405 4.58 26.29 38.11
C HIS A 405 4.67 25.02 38.99
N PRO A 406 5.56 24.04 38.68
CA PRO A 406 5.57 22.74 39.34
C PRO A 406 6.30 22.75 40.69
N TRP A 407 7.07 23.80 41.01
CA TRP A 407 7.79 23.95 42.29
C TRP A 407 7.32 25.18 43.07
N HIS A 408 7.55 25.20 44.39
CA HIS A 408 7.25 26.38 45.21
C HIS A 408 8.15 27.57 44.83
N VAL A 409 7.54 28.74 44.70
CA VAL A 409 8.25 30.01 44.44
C VAL A 409 9.11 30.37 45.65
N LYS A 410 10.36 30.80 45.38
CA LYS A 410 11.31 31.30 46.38
C LYS A 410 11.91 32.63 45.89
N LYS A 411 12.60 33.35 46.79
CA LYS A 411 13.22 34.66 46.50
C LYS A 411 14.05 34.71 45.21
N ASN A 412 14.84 33.66 44.94
CA ASN A 412 15.69 33.53 43.74
C ASN A 412 15.24 32.38 42.83
N PHE A 413 13.95 32.02 42.89
CA PHE A 413 13.37 30.95 42.08
C PHE A 413 11.90 31.27 41.82
N ASN A 414 11.69 32.32 41.04
CA ASN A 414 10.38 32.81 40.63
C ASN A 414 9.81 31.99 39.47
N VAL A 415 8.64 32.37 38.96
CA VAL A 415 7.95 31.63 37.88
C VAL A 415 8.78 31.59 36.60
N ALA A 416 9.47 32.68 36.25
CA ALA A 416 10.33 32.76 35.07
C ALA A 416 11.57 31.85 35.22
N ASP A 417 12.17 31.78 36.41
CA ASP A 417 13.29 30.88 36.69
C ASP A 417 12.88 29.40 36.56
N GLN A 418 11.66 29.06 36.94
CA GLN A 418 11.11 27.72 36.78
C GLN A 418 10.92 27.35 35.30
N ILE A 419 10.39 28.27 34.49
CA ILE A 419 10.24 28.06 33.03
C ILE A 419 11.61 27.80 32.40
N ARG A 420 12.62 28.63 32.71
CA ARG A 420 13.99 28.44 32.19
C ARG A 420 14.56 27.09 32.59
N ARG A 421 14.41 26.71 33.85
CA ARG A 421 14.88 25.41 34.36
C ARG A 421 14.18 24.23 33.67
N GLU A 422 12.86 24.30 33.44
CA GLU A 422 12.17 23.24 32.71
C GLU A 422 12.67 23.11 31.26
N CYS A 423 12.92 24.24 30.59
CA CYS A 423 13.47 24.23 29.25
C CYS A 423 14.89 23.63 29.20
N GLU A 424 15.75 24.01 30.15
CA GLU A 424 17.10 23.47 30.28
C GLU A 424 17.09 21.95 30.50
N ILE A 425 16.26 21.45 31.44
CA ILE A 425 16.13 20.01 31.73
C ILE A 425 15.69 19.24 30.48
N ARG A 426 14.83 19.83 29.65
CA ARG A 426 14.29 19.23 28.43
C ARG A 426 15.21 19.40 27.21
N GLY A 427 16.33 20.13 27.34
CA GLY A 427 17.28 20.38 26.27
C GLY A 427 16.79 21.38 25.22
N PHE A 428 15.82 22.24 25.57
CA PHE A 428 15.44 23.34 24.69
C PHE A 428 16.52 24.43 24.66
N PRO A 429 16.61 25.21 23.56
CA PRO A 429 17.53 26.35 23.47
C PRO A 429 17.31 27.36 24.60
N GLU A 430 18.29 28.24 24.80
CA GLU A 430 18.20 29.32 25.78
C GLU A 430 17.03 30.27 25.48
N ILE A 431 16.34 30.73 26.52
CA ILE A 431 15.28 31.75 26.41
C ILE A 431 15.91 33.14 26.56
N ILE A 432 15.92 33.90 25.46
CA ILE A 432 16.49 35.26 25.39
C ILE A 432 15.50 36.35 25.81
N ASP A 433 14.20 36.08 25.71
CA ASP A 433 13.15 36.98 26.18
C ASP A 433 11.98 36.17 26.75
N LEU A 434 11.45 36.60 27.89
CA LEU A 434 10.37 35.92 28.60
C LEU A 434 9.52 36.93 29.34
N GLN A 435 8.29 37.14 28.88
CA GLN A 435 7.39 38.16 29.37
C GLN A 435 6.05 37.56 29.83
N PRO A 436 5.52 37.95 31.00
CA PRO A 436 4.19 37.53 31.42
C PRO A 436 3.10 38.23 30.60
N VAL A 437 2.03 37.51 30.30
CA VAL A 437 0.86 38.00 29.58
C VAL A 437 -0.36 37.93 30.49
N GLN A 438 -1.13 39.02 30.58
CA GLN A 438 -2.31 39.05 31.47
C GLN A 438 -3.46 38.19 30.95
N THR A 439 -3.68 38.20 29.64
CA THR A 439 -4.76 37.46 28.98
C THR A 439 -4.35 36.97 27.61
N ILE A 440 -4.91 35.82 27.20
CA ILE A 440 -4.78 35.32 25.83
C ILE A 440 -6.11 35.51 25.09
N LYS A 441 -6.04 35.68 23.77
CA LYS A 441 -7.22 35.78 22.92
C LYS A 441 -7.69 34.37 22.54
N ALA A 442 -8.95 34.04 22.84
CA ALA A 442 -9.60 32.82 22.39
C ALA A 442 -10.94 33.17 21.75
N GLY A 443 -11.05 32.98 20.42
CA GLY A 443 -12.17 33.49 19.65
C GLY A 443 -12.30 35.01 19.76
N SER A 444 -13.51 35.48 20.08
CA SER A 444 -13.82 36.92 20.20
C SER A 444 -13.55 37.52 21.58
N ARG A 445 -13.00 36.75 22.53
CA ARG A 445 -12.87 37.20 23.93
C ARG A 445 -11.48 36.92 24.49
N ASN A 446 -11.05 37.79 25.39
CA ASN A 446 -9.86 37.56 26.20
C ASN A 446 -10.16 36.54 27.31
N ARG A 447 -9.15 35.73 27.66
CA ARG A 447 -9.20 34.75 28.74
C ARG A 447 -8.10 35.00 29.73
N ARG A 448 -8.42 34.84 31.01
CA ARG A 448 -7.48 34.86 32.13
C ARG A 448 -7.17 33.41 32.54
N PRO A 449 -6.05 33.17 33.25
CA PRO A 449 -5.74 31.84 33.78
C PRO A 449 -6.88 31.24 34.62
N ILE A 450 -7.63 32.08 35.33
CA ILE A 450 -8.76 31.67 36.17
C ILE A 450 -9.97 31.11 35.42
N ASP A 451 -10.09 31.42 34.14
CA ASP A 451 -11.20 30.93 33.32
C ASP A 451 -11.00 29.44 32.94
N PHE A 452 -9.77 28.92 33.03
CA PHE A 452 -9.43 27.54 32.70
C PHE A 452 -9.58 26.58 33.88
N ARG A 453 -9.93 25.33 33.57
CA ARG A 453 -9.88 24.23 34.53
C ARG A 453 -8.42 23.88 34.83
N ARG A 454 -8.03 24.00 36.10
CA ARG A 454 -6.64 23.87 36.57
C ARG A 454 -6.39 22.73 37.57
N PHE A 455 -7.45 22.04 37.96
CA PHE A 455 -7.40 20.96 38.94
C PHE A 455 -7.73 19.64 38.28
N ARG A 456 -6.84 18.65 38.47
CA ARG A 456 -7.00 17.31 37.93
C ARG A 456 -8.16 16.58 38.57
N SER A 457 -8.92 15.84 37.77
CA SER A 457 -10.11 15.14 38.25
C SER A 457 -9.75 13.87 39.04
N SER A 458 -8.62 13.23 38.71
CA SER A 458 -8.25 11.91 39.22
C SER A 458 -7.38 11.91 40.48
N LYS A 459 -6.88 13.06 40.93
CA LYS A 459 -5.97 13.15 42.10
C LYS A 459 -6.24 14.40 42.95
N ARG A 460 -7.30 14.36 43.76
CA ARG A 460 -7.73 15.48 44.64
C ARG A 460 -6.69 15.89 45.70
N ASN A 461 -5.78 14.99 46.09
CA ASN A 461 -4.75 15.23 47.12
C ASN A 461 -3.32 15.37 46.54
N GLN A 462 -3.17 15.61 45.23
CA GLN A 462 -1.85 15.84 44.65
C GLN A 462 -1.31 17.21 45.10
N SER A 463 -0.04 17.26 45.52
CA SER A 463 0.65 18.54 45.75
C SER A 463 0.68 19.34 44.45
N GLN A 464 0.09 20.53 44.49
CA GLN A 464 0.00 21.46 43.38
C GLN A 464 0.45 22.84 43.90
N PRO A 465 1.73 23.20 43.72
CA PRO A 465 2.28 24.45 44.23
C PRO A 465 1.64 25.71 43.64
N ASP A 466 1.22 25.65 42.38
CA ASP A 466 0.49 26.74 41.70
C ASP A 466 -0.98 26.40 41.47
N ARG A 467 -1.87 27.24 42.00
CA ARG A 467 -3.32 27.14 41.79
C ARG A 467 -3.91 28.25 40.94
N HIS A 468 -3.11 29.27 40.61
CA HIS A 468 -3.56 30.44 39.85
C HIS A 468 -3.19 30.30 38.37
N GLY A 469 -1.96 29.89 38.08
CA GLY A 469 -1.43 29.83 36.72
C GLY A 469 -1.16 31.21 36.13
N SER A 470 -0.42 31.22 35.03
CA SER A 470 0.02 32.42 34.32
C SER A 470 0.13 32.16 32.82
N PHE A 471 0.11 33.22 32.01
CA PHE A 471 0.42 33.14 30.57
C PHE A 471 1.74 33.84 30.30
N TRP A 472 2.44 33.39 29.27
CA TRP A 472 3.76 33.86 28.92
C TRP A 472 3.91 33.95 27.41
N GLU A 473 4.70 34.92 26.98
CA GLU A 473 5.33 34.96 25.68
C GLU A 473 6.83 34.79 25.87
N MET A 474 7.45 33.96 25.04
CA MET A 474 8.87 33.68 25.13
C MET A 474 9.54 33.61 23.75
N THR A 475 10.80 34.01 23.72
CA THR A 475 11.66 33.92 22.54
C THR A 475 12.90 33.09 22.85
N PHE A 476 13.15 32.06 22.05
CA PHE A 476 14.34 31.22 22.11
C PHE A 476 15.50 31.78 21.26
N ALA A 477 16.73 31.51 21.71
CA ALA A 477 17.97 31.82 21.00
C ALA A 477 18.06 31.11 19.64
N GLU A 478 17.46 29.93 19.52
CA GLU A 478 17.36 29.12 18.30
C GLU A 478 15.92 28.65 18.10
N PRO A 479 15.45 28.44 16.86
CA PRO A 479 14.09 27.99 16.63
C PRO A 479 13.89 26.54 17.10
N ILE A 480 12.73 26.27 17.70
CA ILE A 480 12.30 24.90 18.06
C ILE A 480 11.17 24.44 17.13
N SER A 481 11.09 23.13 16.88
CA SER A 481 10.12 22.48 16.00
C SER A 481 9.38 21.33 16.71
N GLU A 482 9.18 21.46 18.02
CA GLU A 482 8.53 20.48 18.89
C GLU A 482 7.32 21.09 19.59
N PRO A 483 6.30 20.30 19.98
CA PRO A 483 5.23 20.79 20.82
C PRO A 483 5.79 21.31 22.16
N LEU A 484 5.57 22.58 22.45
CA LEU A 484 6.01 23.20 23.69
C LEU A 484 4.89 23.17 24.73
N ALA A 485 5.01 22.29 25.73
CA ALA A 485 4.08 22.21 26.86
C ALA A 485 4.84 22.11 28.19
N LEU A 486 4.74 23.11 29.07
CA LEU A 486 5.54 23.24 30.29
C LEU A 486 4.68 23.24 31.56
N GLY A 487 5.27 22.90 32.71
CA GLY A 487 4.64 23.05 34.00
C GLY A 487 3.77 21.87 34.45
N PHE A 488 3.05 22.10 35.55
CA PHE A 488 2.16 21.11 36.13
C PHE A 488 1.04 20.72 35.15
N ALA A 489 0.82 19.41 35.01
CA ALA A 489 -0.18 18.82 34.12
C ALA A 489 -0.01 19.17 32.62
N CYS A 490 1.22 19.51 32.19
CA CYS A 490 1.52 19.77 30.78
C CYS A 490 1.22 18.60 29.84
N HIS A 491 1.34 17.36 30.32
CA HIS A 491 0.95 16.15 29.60
C HIS A 491 -0.56 16.04 29.32
N PHE A 492 -1.40 16.92 29.88
CA PHE A 492 -2.86 16.86 29.76
C PHE A 492 -3.46 18.13 29.14
N GLY A 493 -2.64 19.01 28.57
CA GLY A 493 -3.12 20.21 27.87
C GLY A 493 -3.06 21.51 28.68
N LEU A 494 -2.44 21.53 29.86
CA LEU A 494 -2.04 22.80 30.51
C LEU A 494 -0.64 23.23 30.07
N GLY A 495 -0.32 24.52 30.24
CA GLY A 495 0.96 25.12 29.87
C GLY A 495 1.37 24.86 28.42
N LEU A 496 0.41 24.68 27.51
CA LEU A 496 0.64 24.53 26.08
C LEU A 496 0.96 25.91 25.48
N PHE A 497 1.97 25.96 24.62
CA PHE A 497 2.36 27.13 23.85
C PHE A 497 2.18 26.88 22.35
N GLN A 498 1.93 27.94 21.61
CA GLN A 498 1.80 27.93 20.16
C GLN A 498 2.85 28.84 19.52
N PRO A 499 3.35 28.48 18.32
CA PRO A 499 4.30 29.31 17.59
C PRO A 499 3.62 30.63 17.18
N ASN A 500 4.22 31.75 17.59
CA ASN A 500 3.74 33.09 17.22
C ASN A 500 4.17 33.40 15.78
N ARG A 501 3.32 33.04 14.80
CA ARG A 501 3.50 33.35 13.38
C ARG A 501 3.15 34.82 13.12
N ARG A 502 3.98 35.74 13.59
CA ARG A 502 3.95 37.16 13.18
C ARG A 502 4.97 37.44 12.11
#